data_AF-A0A3M2R923-F1
#
_entry.id   AF-A0A3M2R923-F1
#
_cell.length_a   1.000
_cell.length_b   1.000
_cell.length_c   1.000
_cell.angle_alpha   90.00
_cell.angle_beta   90.00
_cell.angle_gamma   90.00
#
_symmetry.space_group_name_H-M   'P 1'
#
loop_
_entity.id
_entity.type
_entity.pdbx_description
1 polymer ?
#
loop_
_entity_poly.entity_id
_entity_poly.type
_entity_poly.pdbx_seq_one_letter_code
_entity_poly.pdbx_strand_id
1 'polypeptide(L)'
;MTRKRRSFSPEFKQEAASLVLDQGYTIPQASVSLGVGESAIRRWVNQLAEEREGVTPKGKALTPEQRRIQELEARCKRLEQEKDILKKATALLMSDEMNRTR
;
A
#
# COMPACT_ATOMS: atom_id res chain seq x y z
N MET A 1 -1.92 12.62 29.13
CA MET A 1 -1.67 13.37 27.88
C MET A 1 -1.21 12.39 26.81
N THR A 2 -1.94 12.25 25.69
CA THR A 2 -1.56 11.37 24.59
C THR A 2 -0.41 11.99 23.79
N ARG A 3 0.76 11.34 23.77
CA ARG A 3 1.95 11.82 23.04
C ARG A 3 1.65 11.80 21.53
N LYS A 4 1.76 12.94 20.85
CA LYS A 4 1.54 13.05 19.40
C LYS A 4 2.49 12.10 18.67
N ARG A 5 1.95 11.15 17.91
CA ARG A 5 2.75 10.18 17.15
C ARG A 5 3.52 10.90 16.05
N ARG A 6 4.85 10.70 16.00
CA ARG A 6 5.68 11.18 14.89
C ARG A 6 5.32 10.39 13.62
N SER A 7 5.06 11.09 12.53
CA SER A 7 4.88 10.50 11.21
C SER A 7 6.16 10.66 10.40
N PHE A 8 6.56 9.60 9.71
CA PHE A 8 7.73 9.59 8.82
C PHE A 8 7.28 9.38 7.38
N SER A 9 7.97 10.02 6.44
CA SER A 9 7.75 9.79 5.02
C SER A 9 8.13 8.34 4.65
N PRO A 10 7.49 7.73 3.66
CA PRO A 10 7.84 6.37 3.26
C PRO A 10 9.25 6.27 2.66
N GLU A 11 9.80 7.34 2.08
CA GLU A 11 11.20 7.43 1.64
C GLU A 11 12.16 7.30 2.84
N PHE A 12 11.90 8.06 3.91
CA PHE A 12 12.72 7.98 5.13
C PHE A 12 12.68 6.58 5.76
N LYS A 13 11.50 5.95 5.76
CA LYS A 13 11.35 4.58 6.27
C LYS A 13 12.11 3.56 5.42
N GLN A 14 12.10 3.74 4.10
CA GLN A 14 12.84 2.91 3.16
C GLN A 14 14.35 3.04 3.41
N GLU A 15 14.88 4.27 3.48
CA GLU A 15 16.29 4.51 3.77
C GLU A 15 16.71 3.91 5.12
N ALA A 16 15.90 4.11 6.17
CA ALA A 16 16.17 3.57 7.50
C ALA A 16 16.22 2.03 7.51
N ALA A 17 15.36 1.37 6.74
CA ALA A 17 15.37 -0.08 6.58
C ALA A 17 16.55 -0.57 5.72
N SER A 18 16.92 0.20 4.69
CA SER A 18 18.09 -0.08 3.84
C SER A 18 19.43 0.00 4.60
N LEU A 19 19.55 0.84 5.62
CA LEU A 19 20.74 0.81 6.50
C LEU A 19 20.98 -0.59 7.10
N VAL A 20 19.90 -1.26 7.50
CA VAL A 20 19.97 -2.59 8.12
C VAL A 20 20.14 -3.69 7.07
N LEU A 21 19.33 -3.65 6.00
CA LEU A 21 19.33 -4.71 4.99
C LEU A 21 20.54 -4.67 4.05
N ASP A 22 21.02 -3.47 3.70
CA ASP A 22 22.03 -3.28 2.65
C ASP A 22 23.39 -2.85 3.21
N GLN A 23 23.40 -2.05 4.28
CA GLN A 23 24.63 -1.47 4.84
C GLN A 23 25.14 -2.19 6.10
N GLY A 24 24.49 -3.29 6.50
CA GLY A 24 24.93 -4.15 7.60
C GLY A 24 24.76 -3.56 9.00
N TYR A 25 23.97 -2.49 9.16
CA TYR A 25 23.67 -1.95 10.48
C TYR A 25 22.80 -2.91 11.27
N THR A 26 23.03 -2.99 12.58
CA THR A 26 22.08 -3.64 13.48
C THR A 26 20.89 -2.72 13.75
N ILE A 27 19.74 -3.30 14.10
CA ILE A 27 18.53 -2.52 14.46
C ILE A 27 18.81 -1.49 15.58
N PRO A 28 19.54 -1.82 16.67
CA PRO A 28 19.88 -0.84 17.70
C PRO A 28 20.76 0.29 17.19
N GLN A 29 21.75 0.00 16.32
CA GLN A 29 22.61 1.04 15.73
C GLN A 29 21.81 2.00 14.83
N ALA A 30 20.94 1.48 13.97
CA ALA A 30 20.07 2.29 13.13
C ALA A 30 19.09 3.14 13.97
N SER A 31 18.55 2.57 15.04
CA SER A 31 17.68 3.26 16.00
C SER A 31 18.38 4.46 16.65
N VAL A 32 19.60 4.26 17.15
CA VAL A 32 20.41 5.33 17.78
C VAL A 32 20.82 6.38 16.75
N SER A 33 21.28 5.95 15.57
CA SER A 33 21.77 6.87 14.53
C SER A 33 20.66 7.77 13.97
N LEU A 34 19.43 7.27 13.84
CA LEU A 34 18.30 8.02 13.27
C LEU A 34 17.39 8.65 14.34
N GLY A 35 17.60 8.34 15.63
CA GLY A 35 16.73 8.78 16.72
C GLY A 35 15.30 8.24 16.60
N VAL A 36 15.15 7.02 16.10
CA VAL A 36 13.88 6.32 15.87
C VAL A 36 13.83 5.09 16.75
N GLY A 37 12.72 4.81 17.42
CA GLY A 37 12.61 3.63 18.29
C GLY A 37 12.81 2.31 17.54
N GLU A 38 13.52 1.36 18.15
CA GLU A 38 13.87 0.05 17.58
C GLU A 38 12.66 -0.72 17.02
N SER A 39 11.51 -0.68 17.70
CA SER A 39 10.29 -1.35 17.24
C SER A 39 9.78 -0.81 15.90
N ALA A 40 10.01 0.47 15.62
CA ALA A 40 9.65 1.07 14.34
C ALA A 40 10.64 0.65 13.24
N ILE A 41 11.94 0.67 13.53
CA ILE A 41 12.99 0.18 12.61
C ILE A 41 12.74 -1.28 12.24
N ARG A 42 12.52 -2.15 13.23
CA ARG A 42 12.21 -3.57 12.99
C ARG A 42 11.01 -3.76 12.06
N ARG A 43 9.94 -2.97 12.27
CA ARG A 43 8.75 -3.04 11.41
C ARG A 43 9.06 -2.61 9.98
N TRP A 44 9.83 -1.55 9.78
CA TRP A 44 10.18 -1.07 8.44
C TRP A 44 11.13 -2.01 7.72
N VAL A 45 12.06 -2.65 8.45
CA VAL A 45 12.94 -3.70 7.90
C VAL A 45 12.14 -4.88 7.40
N ASN A 46 11.22 -5.42 8.22
CA ASN A 46 10.36 -6.53 7.80
C ASN A 46 9.50 -6.13 6.59
N GLN A 47 8.89 -4.94 6.62
CA GLN A 47 8.08 -4.45 5.51
C GLN A 47 8.90 -4.32 4.22
N LEU A 48 10.12 -3.77 4.28
CA LEU A 48 10.97 -3.61 3.11
C LEU A 48 11.44 -4.97 2.56
N ALA A 49 11.72 -5.94 3.44
CA ALA A 49 12.06 -7.30 3.04
C ALA A 49 10.89 -7.98 2.29
N GLU A 50 9.68 -7.92 2.85
CA GLU A 50 8.46 -8.43 2.22
C GLU A 50 8.20 -7.75 0.86
N GLU A 51 8.34 -6.43 0.78
CA GLU A 51 8.15 -5.67 -0.47
C GLU A 51 9.16 -6.08 -1.55
N ARG A 52 10.41 -6.40 -1.17
CA ARG A 52 11.45 -6.91 -2.08
C ARG A 52 11.18 -8.34 -2.55
N GLU A 53 10.49 -9.13 -1.75
CA GLU A 53 9.98 -10.46 -2.14
C GLU A 53 8.70 -10.37 -3.00
N GLY A 54 8.25 -9.15 -3.34
CA GLY A 54 7.08 -8.92 -4.18
C GLY A 54 5.76 -8.89 -3.42
N VAL A 55 5.77 -8.93 -2.09
CA VAL A 55 4.55 -8.86 -1.28
C VAL A 55 4.07 -7.41 -1.22
N THR A 56 2.90 -7.15 -1.82
CA THR A 56 2.28 -5.83 -1.76
C THR A 56 1.68 -5.58 -0.37
N PRO A 57 2.08 -4.50 0.33
CA PRO A 57 1.60 -4.23 1.67
C PRO A 57 0.15 -3.74 1.63
N LYS A 58 -0.60 -3.94 2.72
CA LYS A 58 -1.95 -3.35 2.88
C LYS A 58 -1.92 -1.86 3.18
N GLY A 59 -0.80 -1.38 3.75
CA GLY A 59 -0.58 0.03 4.09
C GLY A 59 0.17 0.77 2.99
N LYS A 60 0.67 1.98 3.28
CA LYS A 60 1.53 2.72 2.34
C LYS A 60 2.80 1.90 2.05
N ALA A 61 3.00 1.56 0.78
CA ALA A 61 4.22 0.92 0.32
C ALA A 61 5.44 1.83 0.49
N LEU A 62 6.56 1.23 0.86
CA LEU A 62 7.85 1.91 1.00
C LEU A 62 8.47 2.13 -0.37
N THR A 63 8.53 1.07 -1.17
CA THR A 63 9.13 1.05 -2.49
C THR A 63 8.24 1.72 -3.56
N PRO A 64 8.82 2.45 -4.52
CA PRO A 64 8.07 3.07 -5.62
C PRO A 64 7.29 2.04 -6.46
N GLU A 65 7.88 0.87 -6.67
CA GLU A 65 7.27 -0.23 -7.42
C GLU A 65 5.98 -0.72 -6.75
N GLN A 66 6.03 -1.03 -5.45
CA GLN A 66 4.85 -1.48 -4.71
C GLN A 66 3.77 -0.39 -4.60
N ARG A 67 4.16 0.89 -4.54
CA ARG A 67 3.19 2.00 -4.65
C ARG A 67 2.48 1.99 -6.00
N ARG A 68 3.22 1.74 -7.08
CA ARG A 68 2.64 1.67 -8.42
C ARG A 68 1.71 0.47 -8.55
N ILE A 69 2.07 -0.68 -7.98
CA ILE A 69 1.20 -1.86 -7.93
C ILE A 69 -0.12 -1.53 -7.23
N GLN A 70 -0.07 -0.90 -6.05
CA GLN A 70 -1.29 -0.48 -5.34
C GLN A 70 -2.16 0.49 -6.15
N GLU A 71 -1.55 1.46 -6.82
CA GLU A 71 -2.29 2.41 -7.67
C GLU A 71 -2.99 1.69 -8.84
N LEU A 72 -2.30 0.73 -9.46
CA LEU A 72 -2.84 -0.07 -10.54
C LEU A 72 -3.98 -0.98 -10.06
N GLU A 73 -3.80 -1.67 -8.93
CA GLU A 73 -4.85 -2.50 -8.32
C GLU A 73 -6.10 -1.66 -8.00
N ALA A 74 -5.92 -0.47 -7.42
CA ALA A 74 -7.03 0.44 -7.14
C ALA A 74 -7.74 0.89 -8.42
N ARG A 75 -6.99 1.17 -9.48
CA ARG A 75 -7.55 1.54 -10.79
C ARG A 75 -8.31 0.37 -11.43
N CYS A 76 -7.74 -0.83 -11.42
CA CYS A 76 -8.39 -2.03 -11.92
C CYS A 76 -9.71 -2.30 -11.20
N LYS A 77 -9.71 -2.24 -9.86
CA LYS A 77 -10.92 -2.39 -9.05
C LYS A 77 -11.99 -1.36 -9.42
N ARG A 78 -11.60 -0.10 -9.61
CA ARG A 78 -12.55 0.95 -10.03
C ARG A 78 -13.15 0.65 -11.41
N LEU A 79 -12.31 0.27 -12.38
CA LEU A 79 -12.76 -0.08 -13.72
C LEU A 79 -13.69 -1.29 -13.72
N GLU A 80 -13.41 -2.30 -12.90
CA GLU A 80 -14.30 -3.45 -12.73
C GLU A 80 -15.66 -3.05 -12.18
N GLN A 81 -15.68 -2.18 -11.16
CA GLN A 81 -16.92 -1.64 -10.61
C GLN A 81 -17.71 -0.83 -11.64
N GLU A 82 -17.05 0.05 -12.40
CA GLU A 82 -17.68 0.83 -13.48
C GLU A 82 -18.28 -0.10 -14.55
N LYS A 83 -17.54 -1.13 -14.96
CA LYS A 83 -18.02 -2.14 -15.91
C LYS A 83 -19.25 -2.88 -15.37
N ASP A 84 -19.25 -3.25 -14.10
CA ASP A 84 -20.36 -3.97 -13.48
C ASP A 84 -21.61 -3.10 -13.34
N ILE A 85 -21.44 -1.80 -13.02
CA ILE A 85 -22.52 -0.83 -13.02
C ILE A 85 -23.12 -0.69 -14.41
N LEU A 86 -22.28 -0.55 -15.44
CA LEU A 86 -22.73 -0.45 -16.83
C LEU A 86 -23.53 -1.70 -17.25
N LYS A 87 -23.00 -2.90 -16.98
CA LYS A 87 -23.71 -4.17 -17.26
C LYS A 87 -25.08 -4.23 -16.59
N LYS A 88 -25.17 -3.83 -15.32
CA LYS A 88 -26.43 -3.80 -14.58
C LYS A 88 -27.41 -2.79 -15.18
N ALA A 89 -26.94 -1.59 -15.53
CA ALA A 89 -27.76 -0.57 -16.16
C ALA A 89 -28.32 -1.05 -17.51
N THR A 90 -27.49 -1.67 -18.36
CA THR A 90 -27.95 -2.21 -19.64
C THR A 90 -28.99 -3.32 -19.44
N ALA A 91 -28.78 -4.24 -18.50
CA ALA A 91 -29.74 -5.30 -18.21
C ALA A 91 -31.10 -4.75 -17.73
N LEU A 92 -31.08 -3.70 -16.89
CA LEU A 92 -32.30 -3.03 -16.44
C LEU A 92 -33.05 -2.35 -17.59
N LEU A 93 -32.33 -1.67 -18.49
CA LEU A 93 -32.93 -1.02 -19.67
C LEU A 93 -33.59 -2.04 -20.60
N MET A 94 -32.92 -3.15 -20.90
CA MET A 94 -33.50 -4.23 -21.73
C MET A 94 -34.74 -4.85 -21.07
N SER A 95 -34.72 -5.01 -19.75
CA SER A 95 -35.87 -5.56 -19.01
C SER A 95 -37.07 -4.60 -19.02
N ASP A 96 -36.82 -3.29 -18.94
CA ASP A 96 -37.87 -2.27 -19.04
C ASP A 96 -38.51 -2.25 -20.44
N GLU A 97 -37.70 -2.36 -21.49
CA GLU A 97 -38.17 -2.42 -22.88
C GLU A 97 -39.07 -3.66 -23.13
N MET A 98 -38.67 -4.82 -22.62
CA MET A 98 -39.47 -6.05 -22.69
C MET A 98 -40.80 -5.96 -21.92
N ASN A 99 -40.81 -5.25 -20.78
CA ASN A 99 -42.03 -5.05 -20.01
C ASN A 99 -43.01 -4.07 -20.66
N ARG A 100 -42.52 -3.07 -21.42
CA ARG A 100 -43.38 -2.13 -22.16
C ARG A 100 -43.99 -2.71 -23.43
N THR A 101 -43.40 -3.78 -23.98
CA THR A 101 -43.86 -4.43 -25.22
C THR A 101 -44.82 -5.61 -24.98
N ARG A 102 -45.09 -5.97 -23.72
CA ARG A 102 -46.12 -6.93 -23.30
C ARG A 102 -47.42 -6.21 -22.94
#